data_AF-A0AAV0ILP7-F1
#
_entry.id   AF-A0AAV0ILP7-F1
#
_cell.length_a   1.000
_cell.length_b   1.000
_cell.length_c   1.000
_cell.angle_alpha   90.00
_cell.angle_beta   90.00
_cell.angle_gamma   90.00
#
_symmetry.space_group_name_H-M   'P 1'
#
loop_
_entity.id
_entity.type
_entity.pdbx_description
1 polymer ?
#
loop_
_entity_poly.entity_id
_entity_poly.type
_entity_poly.pdbx_seq_one_letter_code
_entity_poly.pdbx_strand_id
1 'polypeptide(L)'
;MSTAQGSQNNGDILMLEAAPDASRPWSSASNAEIIDALPYIDDDYGNPSIKTEVDRLVEEEMRRSSKKPADFLKDLPPLPRFSFENYPMLAKEHDRVRAGKPPVAIDFSRYAHLDQPSANKVNDETAWKQSLQRAQRLLQHQVLRLENLDLMSRYGPDVWVQNNRQLEGMLARMQKLAQEHNEKIEAVNRERKYHQQTTAYELNALSTQWKELTLKNIEIQAACATVQSQIDELKGEASERGWNLEASIENGSQLH
;
A
#
# COMPACT_ATOMS: atom_id res chain seq x y z
N MET A 1 -43.85 46.50 4.40
CA MET A 1 -42.94 46.94 3.32
C MET A 1 -42.36 45.66 2.73
N SER A 2 -42.98 45.01 1.74
CA SER A 2 -42.96 45.33 0.29
C SER A 2 -41.52 45.70 -0.14
N THR A 3 -40.81 44.95 -1.00
CA THR A 3 -41.20 44.52 -2.36
C THR A 3 -40.25 43.48 -2.99
N ALA A 4 -40.83 42.67 -3.90
CA ALA A 4 -40.33 42.10 -5.18
C ALA A 4 -39.18 41.05 -5.18
N GLN A 5 -39.32 39.79 -5.64
CA GLN A 5 -39.73 39.18 -6.94
C GLN A 5 -38.70 39.27 -8.10
N GLY A 6 -38.40 38.10 -8.69
CA GLY A 6 -37.82 37.88 -10.04
C GLY A 6 -36.69 36.84 -10.05
N SER A 7 -36.95 35.55 -10.39
CA SER A 7 -36.79 34.92 -11.73
C SER A 7 -35.31 34.68 -12.08
N GLN A 8 -34.78 33.52 -12.49
CA GLN A 8 -35.29 32.39 -13.29
C GLN A 8 -34.24 31.24 -13.30
N ASN A 9 -34.69 30.02 -13.62
CA ASN A 9 -33.95 28.78 -13.91
C ASN A 9 -32.60 28.91 -14.68
N ASN A 10 -31.61 28.08 -14.38
CA ASN A 10 -31.29 26.84 -15.13
C ASN A 10 -30.07 26.13 -14.52
N GLY A 11 -30.01 24.81 -14.67
CA GLY A 11 -29.00 23.96 -14.07
C GLY A 11 -27.57 24.20 -14.54
N ASP A 12 -26.63 23.80 -13.69
CA ASP A 12 -25.48 22.97 -14.06
C ASP A 12 -24.88 22.38 -12.78
N ILE A 13 -24.70 21.06 -12.81
CA ILE A 13 -23.93 20.28 -11.85
C ILE A 13 -22.47 20.70 -12.03
N LEU A 14 -21.85 21.27 -10.99
CA LEU A 14 -20.40 21.42 -10.93
C LEU A 14 -19.88 20.95 -9.59
N MET A 15 -19.23 19.78 -9.67
CA MET A 15 -18.41 19.13 -8.66
C MET A 15 -17.47 20.12 -7.98
N LEU A 16 -17.46 20.17 -6.65
CA LEU A 16 -16.37 20.79 -5.91
C LEU A 16 -15.63 19.70 -5.14
N GLU A 17 -14.47 19.35 -5.68
CA GLU A 17 -13.41 18.57 -5.06
C GLU A 17 -13.20 19.03 -3.59
N ALA A 18 -13.18 18.07 -2.67
CA ALA A 18 -12.64 18.34 -1.35
C ALA A 18 -11.12 18.55 -1.50
N ALA A 19 -10.65 19.76 -1.15
CA ALA A 19 -9.23 20.09 -1.19
C ALA A 19 -8.40 19.05 -0.40
N PRO A 20 -7.27 18.57 -0.94
CA PRO A 20 -6.39 17.67 -0.21
C PRO A 20 -5.81 18.39 1.00
N ASP A 21 -5.88 17.71 2.15
CA ASP A 21 -5.40 18.17 3.45
C ASP A 21 -3.92 18.63 3.35
N ALA A 22 -3.67 19.92 3.52
CA ALA A 22 -2.38 20.58 3.29
C ALA A 22 -1.27 20.21 4.31
N SER A 23 -1.50 19.22 5.16
CA SER A 23 -0.65 18.90 6.31
C SER A 23 0.27 17.68 6.12
N ARG A 24 0.27 17.03 4.94
CA ARG A 24 1.18 15.92 4.64
C ARG A 24 1.82 16.04 3.25
N PRO A 25 3.12 16.37 3.15
CA PRO A 25 3.83 16.35 1.89
C PRO A 25 4.29 14.92 1.62
N TRP A 26 3.38 14.01 1.27
CA TRP A 26 3.79 12.94 0.38
C TRP A 26 3.99 13.63 -0.97
N SER A 27 5.24 14.00 -1.29
CA SER A 27 5.71 14.60 -2.55
C SER A 27 4.80 15.67 -3.14
N SER A 28 5.23 16.94 -3.15
CA SER A 28 4.60 18.06 -3.87
C SER A 28 3.69 17.62 -5.02
N ALA A 29 2.38 17.59 -4.75
CA ALA A 29 1.34 17.22 -5.71
C ALA A 29 1.29 18.15 -6.94
N SER A 30 2.09 19.23 -6.93
CA SER A 30 2.24 20.17 -8.02
C SER A 30 3.12 19.69 -9.18
N ASN A 31 3.91 18.62 -9.01
CA ASN A 31 4.82 18.08 -10.04
C ASN A 31 4.76 16.56 -10.21
N ALA A 32 3.84 15.87 -9.54
CA ALA A 32 3.40 14.60 -10.09
C ALA A 32 2.65 14.95 -11.37
N GLU A 33 3.32 14.86 -12.53
CA GLU A 33 2.64 14.50 -13.77
C GLU A 33 1.56 13.49 -13.37
N ILE A 34 0.31 13.74 -13.75
CA ILE A 34 -0.81 12.88 -13.41
C ILE A 34 -0.48 11.50 -13.99
N ILE A 35 0.15 10.64 -13.17
CA ILE A 35 0.54 9.29 -13.57
C ILE A 35 -0.78 8.54 -13.60
N ASP A 36 -1.34 8.44 -14.80
CA ASP A 36 -2.58 7.72 -15.02
C ASP A 36 -2.26 6.22 -15.11
N ALA A 37 -2.81 5.47 -14.17
CA ALA A 37 -2.77 4.01 -14.17
C ALA A 37 -4.17 3.53 -13.84
N LEU A 38 -4.72 2.62 -14.64
CA LEU A 38 -6.12 2.23 -14.56
C LEU A 38 -6.29 0.72 -14.22
N PRO A 39 -5.91 0.27 -13.00
CA PRO A 39 -5.92 -1.15 -12.63
C PRO A 39 -7.25 -1.90 -12.77
N TYR A 40 -8.40 -1.21 -12.77
CA TYR A 40 -9.71 -1.88 -12.89
C TYR A 40 -10.12 -2.13 -14.35
N ILE A 41 -9.41 -1.58 -15.33
CA ILE A 41 -9.70 -1.75 -16.76
C ILE A 41 -8.49 -2.33 -17.53
N ASP A 42 -7.28 -2.15 -17.01
CA ASP A 42 -6.04 -2.71 -17.57
C ASP A 42 -5.93 -4.20 -17.18
N ASP A 43 -6.39 -5.08 -18.07
CA ASP A 43 -6.36 -6.54 -17.86
C ASP A 43 -4.94 -7.10 -17.62
N ASP A 44 -3.92 -6.42 -18.18
CA ASP A 44 -2.52 -6.82 -18.08
C ASP A 44 -1.91 -6.61 -16.69
N TYR A 45 -2.50 -5.75 -15.85
CA TYR A 45 -1.98 -5.45 -14.51
C TYR A 45 -1.97 -6.69 -13.60
N GLY A 46 -2.95 -7.58 -13.77
CA GLY A 46 -3.06 -8.83 -13.01
C GLY A 46 -2.17 -9.97 -13.52
N ASN A 47 -1.50 -9.81 -14.66
CA ASN A 47 -0.75 -10.90 -15.30
C ASN A 47 0.67 -11.02 -14.72
N PRO A 48 1.03 -12.16 -14.08
CA PRO A 48 2.37 -12.34 -13.50
C PRO A 48 3.51 -12.22 -14.51
N SER A 49 3.28 -12.60 -15.78
CA SER A 49 4.31 -12.51 -16.83
C SER A 49 4.66 -11.07 -17.18
N ILE A 50 3.67 -10.18 -17.19
CA ILE A 50 3.88 -8.75 -17.43
C ILE A 50 4.64 -8.15 -16.26
N LYS A 51 4.26 -8.51 -15.02
CA LYS A 51 4.99 -8.08 -13.82
C LYS A 51 6.48 -8.45 -13.88
N THR A 52 6.81 -9.69 -14.25
CA THR A 52 8.22 -10.11 -14.33
C THR A 52 9.01 -9.32 -15.37
N GLU A 53 8.41 -8.99 -16.50
CA GLU A 53 9.07 -8.20 -17.53
C GLU A 53 9.22 -6.73 -17.10
N VAL A 54 8.20 -6.15 -16.47
CA VAL A 54 8.28 -4.81 -15.91
C VAL A 54 9.37 -4.73 -14.83
N ASP A 55 9.42 -5.70 -13.91
CA ASP A 55 10.46 -5.75 -12.88
C ASP A 55 11.86 -5.84 -13.50
N ARG A 56 12.03 -6.64 -14.58
CA ARG A 56 13.28 -6.75 -15.33
C ARG A 56 13.69 -5.40 -15.96
N LEU A 57 12.75 -4.69 -16.57
CA LEU A 57 12.99 -3.38 -17.19
C LEU A 57 13.35 -2.32 -16.13
N VAL A 58 12.66 -2.33 -14.98
CA VAL A 58 12.97 -1.45 -13.85
C VAL A 58 14.37 -1.72 -13.33
N GLU A 59 14.76 -2.99 -13.16
CA GLU A 59 16.11 -3.35 -12.69
C GLU A 59 17.20 -2.93 -13.71
N GLU A 60 16.94 -3.10 -15.00
CA GLU A 60 17.85 -2.66 -16.05
C GLU A 60 18.04 -1.14 -16.07
N GLU A 61 16.96 -0.37 -15.91
CA GLU A 61 17.03 1.09 -15.76
C GLU A 61 17.73 1.49 -14.47
N MET A 62 17.47 0.83 -13.35
CA MET A 62 18.18 1.07 -12.09
C MET A 62 19.69 0.84 -12.26
N ARG A 63 20.11 -0.20 -12.99
CA ARG A 63 21.51 -0.52 -13.28
C ARG A 63 22.17 0.52 -14.20
N ARG A 64 21.43 1.03 -15.18
CA ARG A 64 21.91 2.04 -16.15
C ARG A 64 21.94 3.44 -15.52
N SER A 65 21.06 3.72 -14.56
CA SER A 65 20.96 5.02 -13.92
C SER A 65 22.18 5.30 -13.04
N SER A 66 22.78 6.48 -13.20
CA SER A 66 23.82 7.00 -12.32
C SER A 66 23.24 7.75 -11.10
N LYS A 67 21.91 7.92 -11.07
CA LYS A 67 21.19 8.57 -9.97
C LYS A 67 21.10 7.59 -8.81
N LYS A 68 21.57 7.99 -7.63
CA LYS A 68 21.31 7.21 -6.41
C LYS A 68 19.81 7.24 -6.14
N PRO A 69 19.19 6.11 -5.75
CA PRO A 69 17.80 6.11 -5.32
C PRO A 69 17.57 7.19 -4.28
N ALA A 70 16.47 7.93 -4.39
CA ALA A 70 16.11 8.91 -3.39
C ALA A 70 16.01 8.21 -2.02
N ASP A 71 16.50 8.85 -0.97
CA ASP A 71 16.35 8.33 0.39
C ASP A 71 14.89 8.49 0.81
N PHE A 72 14.10 7.43 0.63
CA PHE A 72 12.69 7.37 1.00
C PHE A 72 12.46 7.55 2.50
N LEU A 73 13.52 7.50 3.33
CA LEU A 73 13.46 7.70 4.77
C LEU A 73 13.82 9.12 5.20
N LYS A 74 14.24 10.00 4.28
CA LYS A 74 14.66 11.37 4.61
C LYS A 74 13.56 12.18 5.29
N ASP A 75 12.31 11.97 4.87
CA ASP A 75 11.15 12.71 5.37
C ASP A 75 10.54 12.04 6.62
N LEU A 76 10.99 10.83 6.97
CA LEU A 76 10.60 10.17 8.19
C LEU A 76 11.46 10.71 9.36
N PRO A 77 10.86 10.90 10.54
CA PRO A 77 11.64 11.26 11.71
C PRO A 77 12.71 10.19 11.96
N PRO A 78 13.91 10.58 12.44
CA PRO A 78 14.96 9.62 12.73
C PRO A 78 14.44 8.58 13.72
N LEU A 79 14.86 7.33 13.51
CA LEU A 79 14.47 6.22 14.38
C LEU A 79 14.76 6.58 15.84
N PRO A 80 13.78 6.45 16.75
CA PRO A 80 13.99 6.73 18.15
C PRO A 80 15.10 5.82 18.67
N ARG A 81 16.12 6.40 19.28
CA ARG A 81 17.18 5.63 19.93
C ARG A 81 16.61 5.05 21.23
N PHE A 82 16.64 3.74 21.35
CA PHE A 82 16.31 3.07 22.61
C PHE A 82 17.41 3.37 23.64
N SER A 83 17.21 4.41 24.45
CA SER A 83 18.01 4.63 25.65
C SER A 83 17.35 3.93 26.83
N PHE A 84 18.08 2.98 27.42
CA PHE A 84 17.67 2.28 28.64
C PHE A 84 18.39 2.87 29.87
N GLU A 85 18.81 4.13 29.82
CA GLU A 85 19.52 4.81 30.92
C GLU A 85 18.79 4.68 32.27
N ASN A 86 17.47 4.82 32.25
CA ASN A 86 16.63 4.71 33.46
C ASN A 86 16.28 3.27 33.83
N TYR A 87 16.60 2.28 32.98
CA TYR A 87 16.20 0.89 33.13
C TYR A 87 17.39 -0.06 32.91
N PRO A 88 18.34 -0.11 33.85
CA PRO A 88 19.57 -0.89 33.69
C PRO A 88 19.33 -2.39 33.54
N MET A 89 18.23 -2.93 34.08
CA MET A 89 17.85 -4.33 33.86
C MET A 89 17.41 -4.58 32.41
N LEU A 90 16.64 -3.65 31.83
CA LEU A 90 16.18 -3.74 30.46
C LEU A 90 17.33 -3.53 29.47
N ALA A 91 18.28 -2.65 29.80
CA ALA A 91 19.53 -2.48 29.04
C ALA A 91 20.29 -3.80 28.90
N LYS A 92 20.52 -4.50 30.02
CA LYS A 92 21.21 -5.79 30.06
C LYS A 92 20.48 -6.87 29.27
N GLU A 93 19.15 -6.93 29.39
CA GLU A 93 18.35 -7.89 28.62
C GLU A 93 18.35 -7.58 27.13
N HIS A 94 18.25 -6.31 26.75
CA HIS A 94 18.39 -5.88 25.36
C HIS A 94 19.76 -6.25 24.79
N ASP A 95 20.85 -6.04 25.53
CA ASP A 95 22.20 -6.42 25.09
C ASP A 95 22.36 -7.94 24.96
N ARG A 96 21.73 -8.71 25.87
CA ARG A 96 21.66 -10.18 25.78
C ARG A 96 20.95 -10.63 24.51
N VAL A 97 19.77 -10.07 24.24
CA VAL A 97 18.96 -10.39 23.04
C VAL A 97 19.69 -9.98 21.77
N ARG A 98 20.31 -8.79 21.76
CA ARG A 98 21.15 -8.31 20.65
C ARG A 98 22.33 -9.25 20.39
N ALA A 99 22.92 -9.82 21.44
CA ALA A 99 23.97 -10.82 21.34
C ALA A 99 23.46 -12.25 21.00
N GLY A 100 22.15 -12.44 20.78
CA GLY A 100 21.55 -13.74 20.46
C GLY A 100 21.65 -14.79 21.56
N LYS A 101 21.95 -14.38 22.80
CA LYS A 101 22.12 -15.31 23.92
C LYS A 101 20.74 -15.77 24.42
N PRO A 102 20.52 -17.07 24.70
CA PRO A 102 19.25 -17.54 25.26
C PRO A 102 18.98 -16.92 26.64
N PRO A 103 17.70 -16.82 27.06
CA PRO A 103 17.35 -16.33 28.39
C PRO A 103 17.90 -17.27 29.47
N VAL A 104 18.22 -16.71 30.64
CA VAL A 104 18.61 -17.51 31.80
C VAL A 104 17.42 -18.36 32.22
N ALA A 105 17.59 -19.67 32.23
CA ALA A 105 16.55 -20.59 32.70
C ALA A 105 16.24 -20.29 34.17
N ILE A 106 14.95 -20.16 34.48
CA ILE A 106 14.49 -20.01 35.86
C ILE A 106 14.77 -21.34 36.56
N ASP A 107 15.54 -21.29 37.64
CA ASP A 107 15.88 -22.45 38.44
C ASP A 107 14.70 -22.83 39.36
N PHE A 108 13.93 -23.84 38.93
CA PHE A 108 12.85 -24.43 39.73
C PHE A 108 13.31 -25.48 40.74
N SER A 109 14.57 -25.94 40.66
CA SER A 109 15.11 -26.96 41.59
C SER A 109 15.07 -26.49 43.04
N ARG A 110 15.18 -25.16 43.23
CA ARG A 110 15.14 -24.51 44.53
C ARG A 110 13.87 -24.81 45.33
N TYR A 111 12.75 -25.01 44.65
CA TYR A 111 11.43 -25.24 45.24
C TYR A 111 10.87 -26.66 45.08
N ALA A 112 11.53 -27.50 44.28
CA ALA A 112 11.01 -28.82 43.90
C ALA A 112 11.20 -29.89 44.99
N HIS A 113 12.32 -29.87 45.72
CA HIS A 113 12.68 -30.96 46.63
C HIS A 113 13.28 -30.48 47.96
N LEU A 114 12.94 -31.23 49.03
CA LEU A 114 13.60 -31.19 50.34
C LEU A 114 14.88 -32.04 50.23
N ASP A 115 16.00 -31.40 49.91
CA ASP A 115 17.26 -32.11 49.74
C ASP A 115 17.91 -32.40 51.11
N GLN A 116 17.99 -33.67 51.46
CA GLN A 116 18.89 -34.12 52.53
C GLN A 116 20.35 -33.86 52.11
N PRO A 117 21.26 -33.57 53.06
CA PRO A 117 22.67 -33.46 52.74
C PRO A 117 23.14 -34.72 51.98
N SER A 118 23.91 -34.51 50.91
CA SER A 118 24.47 -35.62 50.12
C SER A 118 25.19 -36.62 51.03
N ALA A 119 25.22 -37.91 50.68
CA ALA A 119 25.86 -38.97 51.49
C ALA A 119 27.27 -38.61 52.00
N ASN A 120 28.05 -37.86 51.20
CA ASN A 120 29.40 -37.40 51.53
C ASN A 120 29.48 -36.25 52.55
N LYS A 121 28.34 -35.63 52.90
CA LYS A 121 28.20 -34.48 53.81
C LYS A 121 27.28 -34.77 55.00
N VAL A 122 26.96 -36.05 55.25
CA VAL A 122 26.08 -36.45 56.36
C VAL A 122 26.71 -36.17 57.73
N ASN A 123 28.05 -36.17 57.83
CA ASN A 123 28.75 -35.81 59.06
C ASN A 123 29.06 -34.31 59.19
N ASP A 124 28.65 -33.49 58.21
CA ASP A 124 28.87 -32.04 58.20
C ASP A 124 27.68 -31.30 58.82
N GLU A 125 27.87 -30.76 60.02
CA GLU A 125 26.86 -29.97 60.73
C GLU A 125 26.36 -28.77 59.92
N THR A 126 27.25 -28.15 59.13
CA THR A 126 26.88 -26.95 58.36
C THR A 126 25.93 -27.30 57.21
N ALA A 127 26.12 -28.46 56.58
CA ALA A 127 25.22 -28.97 55.54
C ALA A 127 23.82 -29.25 56.11
N TRP A 128 23.72 -29.83 57.31
CA TRP A 128 22.44 -30.04 58.00
C TRP A 128 21.73 -28.73 58.36
N LYS A 129 22.47 -27.72 58.85
CA LYS A 129 21.91 -26.39 59.13
C LYS A 129 21.34 -25.74 57.87
N GLN A 130 22.04 -25.84 56.74
CA GLN A 130 21.56 -25.31 55.46
C GLN A 130 20.31 -26.04 54.95
N SER A 131 20.28 -27.37 55.02
CA SER A 131 19.08 -28.16 54.66
C SER A 131 17.88 -27.83 55.56
N LEU A 132 18.09 -27.65 56.87
CA LEU A 132 17.04 -27.24 57.80
C LEU A 132 16.50 -25.85 57.48
N GLN A 133 17.38 -24.87 57.22
CA GLN A 133 16.94 -23.53 56.81
C GLN A 133 16.16 -23.56 55.50
N ARG A 134 16.56 -24.40 54.53
CA ARG A 134 15.82 -24.57 53.28
C ARG A 134 14.45 -25.19 53.53
N ALA A 135 14.36 -26.21 54.40
CA ALA A 135 13.10 -26.83 54.80
C ALA A 135 12.14 -25.80 55.43
N GLN A 136 12.64 -24.96 56.35
CA GLN A 136 11.86 -23.90 56.98
C GLN A 136 11.33 -22.88 55.96
N ARG A 137 12.16 -22.45 55.00
CA ARG A 137 11.73 -21.55 53.91
C ARG A 137 10.66 -22.18 53.02
N LEU A 138 10.82 -23.47 52.68
CA LEU A 138 9.83 -24.20 51.88
C LEU A 138 8.50 -24.34 52.62
N LEU A 139 8.52 -24.61 53.92
CA LEU A 139 7.31 -24.66 54.74
C LEU A 139 6.56 -23.33 54.68
N GLN A 140 7.26 -22.21 54.91
CA GLN A 140 6.65 -20.88 54.83
C GLN A 140 6.09 -20.58 53.42
N HIS A 141 6.82 -20.96 52.37
CA HIS A 141 6.31 -20.84 51.00
C HIS A 141 5.02 -21.66 50.78
N GLN A 142 4.91 -22.87 51.33
CA GLN A 142 3.67 -23.66 51.22
C GLN A 142 2.51 -23.03 52.00
N VAL A 143 2.77 -22.44 53.17
CA VAL A 143 1.73 -21.69 53.92
C VAL A 143 1.20 -20.54 53.08
N LEU A 144 2.08 -19.68 52.55
CA LEU A 144 1.68 -18.59 51.65
C LEU A 144 0.97 -19.08 50.39
N ARG A 145 1.40 -20.21 49.83
CA ARG A 145 0.73 -20.81 48.68
C ARG A 145 -0.69 -21.24 49.02
N LEU A 146 -0.93 -21.83 50.19
CA LEU A 146 -2.27 -22.21 50.62
C LEU A 146 -3.16 -20.98 50.81
N GLU A 147 -2.64 -19.91 51.42
CA GLU A 147 -3.36 -18.63 51.54
C GLU A 147 -3.70 -18.03 50.17
N ASN A 148 -2.74 -18.01 49.24
CA ASN A 148 -2.96 -17.54 47.88
C ASN A 148 -3.99 -18.40 47.12
N LEU A 149 -3.97 -19.73 47.32
CA LEU A 149 -4.95 -20.64 46.73
C LEU A 149 -6.35 -20.43 47.31
N ASP A 150 -6.48 -20.15 48.62
CA ASP A 150 -7.76 -19.80 49.23
C ASP A 150 -8.31 -18.48 48.65
N LEU A 151 -7.47 -17.46 48.52
CA LEU A 151 -7.84 -16.20 47.86
C LEU A 151 -8.25 -16.41 46.40
N MET A 152 -7.47 -17.17 45.64
CA MET A 152 -7.76 -17.47 44.23
C MET A 152 -9.04 -18.31 44.09
N SER A 153 -9.29 -19.26 44.99
CA SER A 153 -10.53 -20.05 44.98
C SER A 153 -11.75 -19.20 45.29
N ARG A 154 -11.62 -18.19 46.15
CA ARG A 154 -12.72 -17.30 46.55
C ARG A 154 -13.03 -16.23 45.50
N TYR A 155 -12.00 -15.58 44.94
CA TYR A 155 -12.16 -14.38 44.10
C TYR A 155 -11.74 -14.57 42.65
N GLY A 156 -10.98 -15.63 42.35
CA GLY A 156 -10.44 -15.89 41.01
C GLY A 156 -11.51 -15.96 39.92
N PRO A 157 -12.61 -16.70 40.09
CA PRO A 157 -13.67 -16.77 39.07
C PRO A 157 -14.25 -15.40 38.73
N ASP A 158 -14.56 -14.57 39.73
CA ASP A 158 -15.17 -13.25 39.53
C ASP A 158 -14.21 -12.28 38.83
N VAL A 159 -12.94 -12.25 39.26
CA VAL A 159 -11.89 -11.43 38.63
C VAL A 159 -11.68 -11.87 37.18
N TRP A 160 -11.68 -13.17 36.92
CA TRP A 160 -11.51 -13.69 35.56
C TRP A 160 -12.67 -13.33 34.65
N VAL A 161 -13.90 -13.43 35.13
CA VAL A 161 -15.09 -12.98 34.40
C VAL A 161 -15.02 -11.48 34.10
N GLN A 162 -14.60 -10.67 35.06
CA GLN A 162 -14.43 -9.23 34.84
C GLN A 162 -13.36 -8.93 33.79
N ASN A 163 -12.21 -9.61 33.85
CA ASN A 163 -11.14 -9.47 32.87
C ASN A 163 -11.63 -9.87 31.46
N ASN A 164 -12.35 -10.98 31.34
CA ASN A 164 -12.92 -11.41 30.06
C ASN A 164 -13.89 -10.37 29.48
N ARG A 165 -14.76 -9.77 30.31
CA ARG A 165 -15.64 -8.68 29.86
C ARG A 165 -14.86 -7.46 29.35
N GLN A 166 -13.75 -7.12 30.00
CA GLN A 166 -12.87 -6.03 29.52
C GLN A 166 -12.22 -6.37 28.17
N LEU A 167 -11.76 -7.62 28.01
CA LEU A 167 -11.19 -8.11 26.76
C LEU A 167 -12.22 -8.15 25.63
N GLU A 168 -13.45 -8.61 25.90
CA GLU A 168 -14.58 -8.58 24.96
C GLU A 168 -14.88 -7.14 24.52
N GLY A 169 -14.90 -6.19 25.46
CA GLY A 169 -15.08 -4.77 25.14
C GLY A 169 -13.95 -4.21 24.28
N MET A 170 -12.70 -4.61 24.52
CA MET A 170 -11.56 -4.21 23.69
C MET A 170 -11.65 -4.81 22.27
N LEU A 171 -11.99 -6.10 22.19
CA LEU A 171 -12.17 -6.81 20.92
C LEU A 171 -13.28 -6.17 20.08
N ALA A 172 -14.43 -5.86 20.68
CA ALA A 172 -15.54 -5.21 19.99
C ALA A 172 -15.14 -3.82 19.44
N ARG A 173 -14.36 -3.04 20.20
CA ARG A 173 -13.84 -1.74 19.72
C ARG A 173 -12.88 -1.91 18.54
N MET A 174 -11.96 -2.87 18.62
CA MET A 174 -11.01 -3.12 17.55
C MET A 174 -11.69 -3.63 16.28
N GLN A 175 -12.69 -4.51 16.41
CA GLN A 175 -13.50 -4.98 15.28
C GLN A 175 -14.29 -3.85 14.63
N LYS A 176 -14.89 -2.96 15.43
CA LYS A 176 -15.59 -1.78 14.91
C LYS A 176 -14.66 -0.86 14.12
N LEU A 177 -13.47 -0.57 14.64
CA LEU A 177 -12.47 0.24 13.93
C LEU A 177 -12.02 -0.43 12.62
N ALA A 178 -11.79 -1.74 12.64
CA ALA A 178 -11.43 -2.48 11.43
C ALA A 178 -12.55 -2.40 10.38
N GLN A 179 -13.80 -2.55 10.78
CA GLN A 179 -14.96 -2.40 9.90
C GLN A 179 -15.06 -0.98 9.33
N GLU A 180 -14.96 0.05 10.17
CA GLU A 180 -15.01 1.45 9.73
C GLU A 180 -13.90 1.78 8.72
N HIS A 181 -12.70 1.23 8.91
CA HIS A 181 -11.61 1.38 7.94
C HIS A 181 -11.88 0.61 6.64
N ASN A 182 -12.42 -0.61 6.73
CA ASN A 182 -12.78 -1.38 5.55
C ASN A 182 -13.86 -0.69 4.72
N GLU A 183 -14.89 -0.12 5.36
CA GLU A 183 -15.94 0.66 4.68
C GLU A 183 -15.38 1.88 3.97
N LYS A 184 -14.40 2.59 4.57
CA LYS A 184 -13.69 3.70 3.93
C LYS A 184 -12.88 3.24 2.72
N ILE A 185 -12.16 2.12 2.84
CA ILE A 185 -11.40 1.53 1.72
C ILE A 185 -12.36 1.14 0.59
N GLU A 186 -13.48 0.49 0.90
CA GLU A 186 -14.49 0.08 -0.07
C GLU A 186 -15.18 1.27 -0.74
N ALA A 187 -15.44 2.36 -0.01
CA ALA A 187 -15.97 3.59 -0.59
C ALA A 187 -15.01 4.15 -1.66
N VAL A 188 -13.73 4.31 -1.32
CA VAL A 188 -12.70 4.80 -2.24
C VAL A 188 -12.52 3.85 -3.44
N ASN A 189 -12.51 2.54 -3.20
CA ASN A 189 -12.37 1.55 -4.28
C ASN A 189 -13.58 1.55 -5.22
N ARG A 190 -14.80 1.73 -4.69
CA ARG A 190 -16.02 1.85 -5.52
C ARG A 190 -15.97 3.10 -6.38
N GLU A 191 -15.60 4.23 -5.81
CA GLU A 191 -15.45 5.50 -6.52
C GLU A 191 -14.39 5.40 -7.64
N ARG A 192 -13.19 4.88 -7.31
CA ARG A 192 -12.14 4.62 -8.31
C ARG A 192 -12.62 3.72 -9.42
N LYS A 193 -13.26 2.59 -9.09
CA LYS A 193 -13.78 1.66 -10.10
C LYS A 193 -14.80 2.33 -11.01
N TYR A 194 -15.71 3.12 -10.45
CA TYR A 194 -16.72 3.85 -11.22
C TYR A 194 -16.08 4.86 -12.19
N HIS A 195 -15.10 5.64 -11.72
CA HIS A 195 -14.37 6.59 -12.58
C HIS A 195 -13.64 5.87 -13.71
N GLN A 196 -12.86 4.82 -13.40
CA GLN A 196 -12.10 4.09 -14.42
C GLN A 196 -13.02 3.41 -15.45
N GLN A 197 -14.15 2.86 -15.02
CA GLN A 197 -15.12 2.26 -15.94
C GLN A 197 -15.77 3.30 -16.86
N THR A 198 -16.05 4.50 -16.36
CA THR A 198 -16.54 5.61 -17.19
C THR A 198 -15.46 6.04 -18.20
N THR A 199 -14.22 6.23 -17.76
CA THR A 199 -13.08 6.56 -18.64
C THR A 199 -12.84 5.49 -19.69
N ALA A 200 -13.03 4.20 -19.37
CA ALA A 200 -12.91 3.12 -20.36
C ALA A 200 -13.89 3.26 -21.51
N TYR A 201 -15.12 3.75 -21.27
CA TYR A 201 -16.07 4.01 -22.35
C TYR A 201 -15.55 5.11 -23.29
N GLU A 202 -15.02 6.20 -22.73
CA GLU A 202 -14.44 7.31 -23.49
C GLU A 202 -13.20 6.86 -24.28
N LEU A 203 -12.29 6.11 -23.65
CA LEU A 203 -11.10 5.55 -24.31
C LEU A 203 -11.47 4.63 -25.46
N ASN A 204 -12.48 3.78 -25.30
CA ASN A 204 -12.96 2.91 -26.38
C ASN A 204 -13.60 3.69 -27.53
N ALA A 205 -14.36 4.74 -27.23
CA ALA A 205 -14.93 5.62 -28.24
C ALA A 205 -13.83 6.35 -29.03
N LEU A 206 -12.84 6.93 -28.34
CA LEU A 206 -11.70 7.59 -28.96
C LEU A 206 -10.84 6.62 -29.79
N SER A 207 -10.59 5.41 -29.27
CA SER A 207 -9.86 4.36 -29.99
C SER A 207 -10.56 3.95 -31.29
N THR A 208 -11.89 3.85 -31.26
CA THR A 208 -12.70 3.53 -32.44
C THR A 208 -12.64 4.67 -33.47
N GLN A 209 -12.85 5.92 -33.03
CA GLN A 209 -12.74 7.09 -33.90
C GLN A 209 -11.35 7.21 -34.53
N TRP A 210 -10.28 6.96 -33.75
CA TRP A 210 -8.92 6.97 -34.26
C TRP A 210 -8.68 5.90 -35.33
N LYS A 211 -9.18 4.67 -35.12
CA LYS A 211 -9.10 3.59 -36.13
C LYS A 211 -9.85 3.97 -37.40
N GLU A 212 -11.07 4.50 -37.28
CA GLU A 212 -11.86 4.95 -38.44
C GLU A 212 -11.17 6.08 -39.21
N LEU A 213 -10.63 7.07 -38.52
CA LEU A 213 -9.90 8.18 -39.15
C LEU A 213 -8.65 7.69 -39.87
N THR A 214 -7.93 6.74 -39.27
CA THR A 214 -6.75 6.13 -39.89
C THR A 214 -7.12 5.36 -41.15
N LEU A 215 -8.19 4.56 -41.11
CA LEU A 215 -8.71 3.84 -42.28
C LEU A 215 -9.16 4.80 -43.38
N LYS A 216 -9.95 5.83 -43.04
CA LYS A 216 -10.38 6.86 -43.99
C LYS A 216 -9.19 7.58 -44.62
N ASN A 217 -8.14 7.87 -43.85
CA ASN A 217 -6.94 8.51 -44.39
C ASN A 217 -6.23 7.60 -45.41
N ILE A 218 -6.12 6.29 -45.11
CA ILE A 218 -5.55 5.30 -46.03
C ILE A 218 -6.41 5.20 -47.30
N GLU A 219 -7.74 5.16 -47.18
CA GLU A 219 -8.66 5.11 -48.32
C GLU A 219 -8.53 6.35 -49.22
N ILE A 220 -8.44 7.54 -48.61
CA ILE A 220 -8.21 8.81 -49.35
C ILE A 220 -6.86 8.77 -50.07
N GLN A 221 -5.79 8.35 -49.40
CA GLN A 221 -4.47 8.23 -50.01
C GLN A 221 -4.49 7.26 -51.21
N ALA A 222 -5.17 6.13 -51.09
CA ALA A 222 -5.32 5.16 -52.18
C ALA A 222 -6.14 5.72 -53.36
N ALA A 223 -7.22 6.45 -53.09
CA ALA A 223 -8.02 7.11 -54.11
C ALA A 223 -7.21 8.21 -54.83
N CYS A 224 -6.48 9.05 -54.09
CA CYS A 224 -5.59 10.06 -54.65
C CYS A 224 -4.50 9.44 -55.52
N ALA A 225 -3.90 8.31 -55.11
CA ALA A 225 -2.92 7.60 -55.91
C ALA A 225 -3.53 7.05 -57.21
N THR A 226 -4.76 6.53 -57.16
CA THR A 226 -5.47 6.03 -58.35
C THR A 226 -5.77 7.16 -59.33
N VAL A 227 -6.28 8.29 -58.83
CA VAL A 227 -6.56 9.48 -59.66
C VAL A 227 -5.26 10.04 -60.24
N GLN A 228 -4.17 10.07 -59.47
CA GLN A 228 -2.87 10.50 -59.96
C GLN A 228 -2.36 9.61 -61.10
N SER A 229 -2.48 8.29 -60.96
CA SER A 229 -2.13 7.34 -62.03
C SER A 229 -2.93 7.59 -63.31
N GLN A 230 -4.24 7.82 -63.19
CA GLN A 230 -5.10 8.15 -64.34
C GLN A 230 -4.72 9.48 -64.99
N ILE A 231 -4.39 10.50 -64.19
CA ILE A 231 -3.90 11.78 -64.71
C ILE A 231 -2.58 11.59 -65.46
N ASP A 232 -1.67 10.79 -64.92
CA ASP A 232 -0.36 10.53 -65.53
C ASP A 232 -0.50 9.72 -66.83
N GLU A 233 -1.40 8.74 -66.89
CA GLU A 233 -1.78 8.02 -68.12
C GLU A 233 -2.34 8.96 -69.20
N LEU A 234 -3.31 9.81 -68.83
CA LEU A 234 -3.91 10.78 -69.76
C LEU A 234 -2.89 11.81 -70.26
N LYS A 235 -1.98 12.28 -69.39
CA LYS A 235 -0.86 13.15 -69.78
C LYS A 235 0.08 12.45 -70.77
N GLY A 236 0.36 11.16 -70.56
CA GLY A 236 1.11 10.31 -71.48
C GLY A 236 0.45 10.24 -72.86
N GLU A 237 -0.83 9.85 -72.92
CA GLU A 237 -1.58 9.76 -74.19
C GLU A 237 -1.64 11.09 -74.94
N ALA A 238 -1.80 12.21 -74.23
CA ALA A 238 -1.87 13.50 -74.86
C ALA A 238 -0.51 13.99 -75.38
N SER A 239 0.58 13.64 -74.69
CA SER A 239 1.95 13.84 -75.18
C SER A 239 2.18 13.04 -76.47
N GLU A 240 1.76 11.78 -76.53
CA GLU A 240 1.85 10.92 -77.71
C GLU A 240 1.04 11.45 -78.90
N ARG A 241 -0.13 12.07 -78.64
CA ARG A 241 -0.98 12.71 -79.67
C ARG A 241 -0.48 14.11 -80.06
N GLY A 242 0.57 14.64 -79.44
CA GLY A 242 1.17 15.94 -79.75
C GLY A 242 0.42 17.15 -79.16
N TRP A 243 -0.43 16.93 -78.16
CA TRP A 243 -1.20 17.99 -77.49
C TRP A 243 -0.34 18.55 -76.35
N ASN A 244 0.13 19.80 -76.49
CA ASN A 244 0.95 20.44 -75.46
C ASN A 244 0.06 20.96 -74.31
N LEU A 245 -0.17 20.12 -73.29
CA LEU A 245 -1.05 20.46 -72.17
C LEU A 245 -0.53 21.62 -71.31
N GLU A 246 0.79 21.88 -71.26
CA GLU A 246 1.34 22.99 -70.47
C GLU A 246 0.95 24.36 -71.05
N ALA A 247 0.86 24.49 -72.38
CA ALA A 247 0.49 25.74 -73.05
C ALA A 247 -0.99 26.15 -72.86
N SER A 248 -1.86 25.21 -72.48
CA SER A 248 -3.29 25.50 -72.26
C SER A 248 -3.61 25.85 -70.80
N ILE A 249 -2.79 25.39 -69.83
CA ILE A 249 -2.97 25.71 -68.41
C ILE A 249 -2.67 27.19 -68.13
N GLU A 250 -1.65 27.77 -68.77
CA GLU A 250 -1.35 29.21 -68.65
C GLU A 250 -2.49 30.12 -69.16
N ASN A 251 -3.26 29.67 -70.16
CA ASN A 251 -4.38 30.44 -70.69
C ASN A 251 -5.68 30.31 -69.86
N GLY A 252 -5.83 29.23 -69.08
CA GLY A 252 -7.00 28.99 -68.24
C GLY A 252 -6.97 29.70 -66.88
N SER A 253 -5.79 30.01 -66.34
CA SER A 253 -5.64 30.75 -65.07
C SER A 253 -5.89 32.26 -65.17
N GLN A 254 -6.15 32.80 -66.37
CA GLN A 254 -6.50 34.22 -66.57
C GLN A 254 -8.01 34.51 -66.53
N LEU A 255 -8.86 33.51 -66.31
CA LEU A 255 -10.31 33.67 -66.20
C LEU A 255 -10.81 33.30 -64.79
N HIS A 256 -10.33 34.03 -63.78
CA HIS A 256 -11.14 34.40 -62.62
C HIS A 256 -10.58 35.61 -61.86
#